data_AF-A0A968DAE9-F1
#
_entry.id   AF-A0A968DAE9-F1
#
_cell.length_a   1.000
_cell.length_b   1.000
_cell.length_c   1.000
_cell.angle_alpha   90.00
_cell.angle_beta   90.00
_cell.angle_gamma   90.00
#
_symmetry.space_group_name_H-M   'P 1'
#
loop_
_entity.id
_entity.type
_entity.pdbx_description
1 polymer ?
#
loop_
_entity_poly.entity_id
_entity_poly.type
_entity_poly.pdbx_seq_one_letter_code
_entity_poly.pdbx_strand_id
1 'polypeptide(L)'
;MEDFRSAFPDHELQHEVTKQLASVYRQDGQLDRSASEYERVAAETDDLAVRGEAMLLAGELYEEASSVDSALDVYLRYVAEFPAPLDLAQETRFKIAGMYEARDDLVQYHEMLEEIVAVDAAAGTSRTDRSRYLAAQSALVLTQRLYASFVEVELVQPFEQSLAEKQQRMDTALAGFEGLVAYAVGDVTAAATFYIAEIYFDFSAALLASERPTDLEPATLVEYELALEEEAFPFEEQAIEVHETNFELVRSGLYNEWVRKSLERLAVLMPGRYAKTEISTGFIGAI
;
A
#
# COMPACT_ATOMS: atom_id res chain seq x y z
N MET A 1 21.69 32.00 25.57
CA MET A 1 20.43 31.28 25.87
C MET A 1 20.70 29.96 26.56
N GLU A 2 21.64 29.15 26.05
CA GLU A 2 22.11 27.93 26.74
C GLU A 2 22.62 28.20 28.17
N ASP A 3 23.43 29.26 28.36
CA ASP A 3 23.92 29.65 29.69
C ASP A 3 22.79 30.01 30.66
N PHE A 4 21.78 30.74 30.19
CA PHE A 4 20.60 31.09 30.99
C PHE A 4 19.83 29.84 31.41
N ARG A 5 19.66 28.90 30.48
CA ARG A 5 19.04 27.61 30.78
C ARG A 5 19.79 26.84 31.87
N SER A 6 21.12 26.75 31.73
CA SER A 6 21.96 26.02 32.69
C SER A 6 22.00 26.67 34.07
N ALA A 7 21.93 28.01 34.12
CA ALA A 7 22.04 28.78 35.36
C ALA A 7 20.72 28.91 36.12
N PHE A 8 19.57 28.80 35.44
CA PHE A 8 18.26 29.08 36.04
C PHE A 8 17.20 28.01 35.71
N PRO A 9 17.43 26.72 36.02
CA PRO A 9 16.61 25.59 35.53
C PRO A 9 15.12 25.67 35.87
N ASP A 10 14.74 26.30 36.97
CA ASP A 10 13.33 26.42 37.42
C ASP A 10 12.68 27.78 37.07
N HIS A 11 13.30 28.59 36.20
CA HIS A 11 12.81 29.92 35.87
C HIS A 11 11.59 29.88 34.93
N GLU A 12 10.60 30.74 35.17
CA GLU A 12 9.35 30.85 34.40
C GLU A 12 9.52 31.12 32.88
N LEU A 13 10.72 31.52 32.45
CA LEU A 13 11.04 31.84 31.05
C LEU A 13 11.70 30.69 30.31
N GLN A 14 11.92 29.54 30.98
CA GLN A 14 12.57 28.38 30.37
C GLN A 14 11.84 27.92 29.11
N HIS A 15 10.51 27.86 29.13
CA HIS A 15 9.72 27.47 27.95
C HIS A 15 9.91 28.40 26.75
N GLU A 16 10.03 29.71 26.98
CA GLU A 16 10.27 30.70 25.93
C GLU A 16 11.71 30.60 25.40
N VAL A 17 12.67 30.37 26.30
CA VAL A 17 14.08 30.13 25.93
C VAL A 17 14.23 28.85 25.10
N THR A 18 13.49 27.78 25.42
CA THR A 18 13.45 26.53 24.63
C THR A 18 12.94 26.78 23.21
N LYS A 19 11.82 27.50 23.05
CA LYS A 19 11.26 27.82 21.73
C LYS A 19 12.20 28.70 20.90
N GLN A 20 12.85 29.67 21.52
CA GLN A 20 13.81 30.54 20.85
C GLN A 20 15.08 29.79 20.44
N LEU A 21 15.60 28.89 21.29
CA LEU A 21 16.73 28.01 20.96
C LEU A 21 16.41 27.12 19.76
N ALA A 22 15.23 26.50 19.73
CA ALA A 22 14.80 25.68 18.60
C ALA A 22 14.79 26.48 17.29
N SER A 23 14.23 27.70 17.31
CA SER A 23 14.22 28.58 16.14
C SER A 23 15.63 28.97 15.66
N VAL A 24 16.54 29.27 16.58
CA VAL A 24 17.95 29.60 16.26
C VAL A 24 18.66 28.40 15.66
N TYR A 25 18.58 27.22 16.28
CA TYR A 25 19.19 26.01 15.75
C TYR A 25 18.68 25.66 14.36
N ARG A 26 17.38 25.80 14.11
CA ARG A 26 16.80 25.61 12.78
C ARG A 26 17.37 26.58 11.74
N GLN A 27 17.50 27.87 12.09
CA GLN A 27 18.08 28.88 11.19
C GLN A 27 19.55 28.61 10.88
N ASP A 28 20.29 28.06 11.85
CA ASP A 28 21.70 27.70 11.72
C ASP A 28 21.91 26.30 11.08
N GLY A 29 20.85 25.63 10.65
CA GLY A 29 20.90 24.28 10.04
C GLY A 29 21.23 23.15 11.02
N GLN A 30 21.18 23.41 12.32
CA GLN A 30 21.39 22.42 13.39
C GLN A 30 20.09 21.67 13.70
N LEU A 31 19.62 20.91 12.70
CA LEU A 31 18.28 20.31 12.70
C LEU A 31 18.04 19.36 13.88
N ASP A 32 18.98 18.44 14.20
CA ASP A 32 18.85 17.54 15.35
C ASP A 32 18.73 18.29 16.68
N ARG A 33 19.52 19.36 16.86
CA ARG A 33 19.47 20.17 18.08
C ARG A 33 18.14 20.91 18.18
N SER A 34 17.65 21.44 17.05
CA SER A 34 16.32 22.04 16.98
C SER A 34 15.24 21.02 17.36
N ALA A 35 15.31 19.80 16.85
CA ALA A 35 14.36 18.73 17.14
C ALA A 35 14.35 18.37 18.63
N SER A 36 15.52 18.19 19.24
CA SER A 36 15.63 17.90 20.68
C SER A 36 15.06 19.02 21.55
N GLU A 37 15.16 20.29 21.15
CA GLU A 37 14.51 21.39 21.88
C GLU A 37 12.98 21.31 21.78
N TYR A 38 12.41 20.91 20.64
CA TYR A 38 10.96 20.70 20.51
C TYR A 38 10.46 19.50 21.31
N GLU A 39 11.22 18.40 21.38
CA GLU A 39 10.88 17.29 22.29
C GLU A 39 10.84 17.76 23.75
N ARG A 40 11.74 18.66 24.13
CA ARG A 40 11.73 19.26 25.46
C ARG A 40 10.52 20.15 25.68
N VAL A 41 10.11 20.96 24.70
CA VAL A 41 8.84 21.70 24.76
C VAL A 41 7.67 20.74 24.99
N ALA A 42 7.62 19.63 24.25
CA ALA A 42 6.56 18.63 24.38
C ALA A 42 6.52 17.99 25.78
N ALA A 43 7.69 17.67 26.35
CA ALA A 43 7.81 17.07 27.67
C ALA A 43 7.48 18.03 28.83
N GLU A 44 7.76 19.33 28.65
CA GLU A 44 7.60 20.34 29.70
C GLU A 44 6.19 20.98 29.73
N THR A 45 5.44 20.94 28.63
CA THR A 45 4.13 21.58 28.53
C THR A 45 2.99 20.70 29.07
N ASP A 46 2.05 21.31 29.79
CA ASP A 46 0.77 20.69 30.19
C ASP A 46 -0.33 20.88 29.12
N ASP A 47 -0.11 21.75 28.14
CA ASP A 47 -1.03 21.98 27.03
C ASP A 47 -0.85 20.90 25.95
N LEU A 48 -1.86 20.03 25.81
CA LEU A 48 -1.87 18.93 24.84
C LEU A 48 -1.74 19.38 23.39
N ALA A 49 -2.29 20.54 23.03
CA ALA A 49 -2.18 21.05 21.66
C ALA A 49 -0.73 21.45 21.36
N VAL A 50 -0.09 22.16 22.30
CA VAL A 50 1.33 22.54 22.20
C VAL A 50 2.23 21.30 22.20
N ARG A 51 1.90 20.29 23.01
CA ARG A 51 2.65 19.03 23.06
C ARG A 51 2.63 18.32 21.71
N GLY A 52 1.44 18.11 21.15
CA GLY A 52 1.29 17.43 19.86
C GLY A 52 2.00 18.18 18.72
N GLU A 53 1.87 19.51 18.66
CA GLU A 53 2.56 20.34 17.67
C GLU A 53 4.09 20.24 17.80
N ALA A 54 4.61 20.31 19.02
CA ALA A 54 6.04 20.21 19.27
C ALA A 54 6.59 18.82 18.91
N MET A 55 5.86 17.74 19.18
CA MET A 55 6.26 16.39 18.78
C MET A 55 6.33 16.23 17.26
N LEU A 56 5.31 16.71 16.53
CA LEU A 56 5.33 16.64 15.07
C LEU A 56 6.50 17.42 14.47
N LEU A 57 6.75 18.63 14.97
CA LEU A 57 7.87 19.44 14.49
C LEU A 57 9.23 18.82 14.83
N ALA A 58 9.38 18.19 16.00
CA ALA A 58 10.57 17.41 16.33
C ALA A 58 10.77 16.25 15.35
N GLY A 59 9.71 15.48 15.06
CA GLY A 59 9.75 14.39 14.08
C GLY A 59 10.18 14.89 12.68
N GLU A 60 9.57 15.97 12.18
CA GLU A 60 9.89 16.57 10.89
C GLU A 60 11.35 17.04 10.80
N LEU A 61 11.87 17.65 11.87
CA LEU A 61 13.26 18.10 11.93
C LEU A 61 14.23 16.93 11.96
N TYR A 62 13.90 15.83 12.64
CA TYR A 62 14.71 14.61 12.59
C TYR A 62 14.65 13.94 11.21
N GLU A 63 13.51 13.96 10.53
CA GLU A 63 13.42 13.51 9.13
C GLU A 63 14.32 14.35 8.21
N GLU A 64 14.26 15.68 8.33
CA GLU A 64 15.09 16.60 7.55
C GLU A 64 16.59 16.40 7.85
N ALA A 65 16.92 16.06 9.09
CA ALA A 65 18.28 15.71 9.52
C ALA A 65 18.73 14.30 9.07
N SER A 66 17.85 13.49 8.48
CA SER A 66 18.07 12.06 8.21
C SER A 66 18.32 11.21 9.47
N SER A 67 17.90 11.68 10.64
CA SER A 67 17.95 10.99 11.93
C SER A 67 16.73 10.08 12.10
N VAL A 68 16.64 9.04 11.26
CA VAL A 68 15.45 8.19 11.11
C VAL A 68 15.02 7.52 12.42
N ASP A 69 15.95 7.01 13.24
CA ASP A 69 15.61 6.37 14.51
C ASP A 69 14.91 7.36 15.47
N SER A 70 15.39 8.60 15.55
CA SER A 70 14.79 9.64 16.38
C SER A 70 13.43 10.10 15.85
N ALA A 71 13.29 10.27 14.53
CA ALA A 71 12.01 10.61 13.92
C ALA A 71 10.95 9.53 14.20
N LEU A 72 11.33 8.26 14.03
CA LEU A 72 10.46 7.12 14.27
C LEU A 72 10.01 7.04 15.73
N ASP A 73 10.93 7.20 16.70
CA ASP A 73 10.59 7.20 18.13
C ASP A 73 9.58 8.31 18.48
N VAL A 74 9.82 9.53 17.98
CA VAL A 74 8.92 10.67 18.22
C VAL A 74 7.54 10.43 17.61
N TYR A 75 7.48 9.94 16.37
CA TYR A 75 6.20 9.69 15.70
C TYR A 75 5.42 8.54 16.31
N LEU A 76 6.07 7.46 16.74
CA LEU A 76 5.42 6.36 17.46
C LEU A 76 4.79 6.85 18.76
N ARG A 77 5.52 7.68 19.54
CA ARG A 77 4.97 8.32 20.73
C ARG A 77 3.79 9.23 20.38
N TYR A 78 3.90 10.01 19.30
CA TYR A 78 2.84 10.91 18.86
C TYR A 78 1.54 10.16 18.55
N VAL A 79 1.58 9.11 17.72
CA VAL A 79 0.34 8.39 17.32
C VAL A 79 -0.28 7.58 18.46
N ALA A 80 0.50 7.25 19.49
CA ALA A 80 0.03 6.63 20.72
C ALA A 80 -0.68 7.63 21.65
N GLU A 81 -0.17 8.86 21.76
CA GLU A 81 -0.73 9.90 22.64
C GLU A 81 -1.85 10.72 21.99
N PHE A 82 -1.80 10.90 20.66
CA PHE A 82 -2.70 11.77 19.89
C PHE A 82 -3.42 11.00 18.77
N PRO A 83 -4.48 10.22 19.10
CA PRO A 83 -5.29 9.52 18.09
C PRO A 83 -6.22 10.46 17.31
N ALA A 84 -6.33 11.74 17.72
CA ALA A 84 -7.14 12.76 17.07
C ALA A 84 -6.34 14.08 16.90
N PRO A 85 -6.57 14.86 15.82
CA PRO A 85 -7.53 14.61 14.74
C PRO A 85 -7.13 13.40 13.87
N LEU A 86 -8.13 12.64 13.41
CA LEU A 86 -7.93 11.34 12.76
C LEU A 86 -6.97 11.42 11.57
N ASP A 87 -7.14 12.41 10.70
CA ASP A 87 -6.35 12.56 9.48
C ASP A 87 -4.86 12.70 9.80
N LEU A 88 -4.51 13.56 10.75
CA LEU A 88 -3.12 13.81 11.13
C LEU A 88 -2.48 12.57 11.78
N ALA A 89 -3.25 11.88 12.62
CA ALA A 89 -2.80 10.63 13.25
C ALA A 89 -2.59 9.52 12.21
N GLN A 90 -3.46 9.41 11.19
CA GLN A 90 -3.35 8.44 10.10
C GLN A 90 -2.22 8.78 9.13
N GLU A 91 -2.02 10.05 8.81
CA GLU A 91 -0.88 10.50 8.00
C GLU A 91 0.45 10.20 8.70
N THR A 92 0.51 10.38 10.02
CA THR A 92 1.71 10.07 10.80
C THR A 92 1.96 8.56 10.85
N ARG A 93 0.92 7.73 11.01
CA ARG A 93 1.04 6.27 10.86
C ARG A 93 1.54 5.86 9.49
N PHE A 94 1.03 6.49 8.43
CA PHE A 94 1.47 6.21 7.06
C PHE A 94 2.94 6.62 6.84
N LYS A 95 3.40 7.73 7.42
CA LYS A 95 4.83 8.10 7.44
C LYS A 95 5.67 7.04 8.17
N ILE A 96 5.22 6.59 9.35
CA ILE A 96 5.89 5.52 10.11
C ILE A 96 6.01 4.24 9.28
N ALA A 97 4.93 3.83 8.60
CA ALA A 97 4.95 2.69 7.69
C ALA A 97 6.02 2.84 6.60
N GLY A 98 6.09 4.01 5.95
CA GLY A 98 7.12 4.31 4.95
C GLY A 98 8.56 4.29 5.51
N MET A 99 8.75 4.67 6.77
CA MET A 99 10.06 4.55 7.44
C MET A 99 10.46 3.09 7.67
N TYR A 100 9.52 2.23 8.07
CA TYR A 100 9.78 0.80 8.21
C TYR A 100 10.07 0.15 6.85
N GLU A 101 9.31 0.49 5.81
CA GLU A 101 9.53 0.03 4.44
C GLU A 101 10.93 0.41 3.93
N ALA A 102 11.34 1.67 4.12
CA ALA A 102 12.65 2.16 3.69
C ALA A 102 13.84 1.46 4.39
N ARG A 103 13.60 0.84 5.56
CA ARG A 103 14.59 0.09 6.35
C ARG A 103 14.55 -1.41 6.10
N ASP A 104 13.69 -1.87 5.20
CA ASP A 104 13.42 -3.30 4.98
C ASP A 104 12.86 -4.02 6.23
N ASP A 105 12.25 -3.27 7.16
CA ASP A 105 11.57 -3.82 8.33
C ASP A 105 10.13 -4.18 7.95
N LEU A 106 10.00 -5.24 7.17
CA LEU A 106 8.72 -5.67 6.62
C LEU A 106 7.73 -6.13 7.69
N VAL A 107 8.20 -6.58 8.86
CA VAL A 107 7.29 -6.98 9.95
C VAL A 107 6.57 -5.74 10.47
N GLN A 108 7.32 -4.72 10.90
CA GLN A 108 6.74 -3.50 11.43
C GLN A 108 5.99 -2.69 10.37
N TYR A 109 6.44 -2.74 9.11
CA TYR A 109 5.72 -2.13 8.00
C TYR A 109 4.29 -2.66 7.89
N HIS A 110 4.12 -3.99 7.81
CA HIS A 110 2.79 -4.58 7.66
C HIS A 110 1.92 -4.39 8.90
N GLU A 111 2.48 -4.50 10.11
CA GLU A 111 1.74 -4.22 11.35
C GLU A 111 1.18 -2.79 11.37
N MET A 112 1.97 -1.80 10.91
CA MET A 112 1.51 -0.41 10.82
C MET A 112 0.41 -0.24 9.76
N LEU A 113 0.51 -0.91 8.61
CA LEU A 113 -0.55 -0.90 7.59
C LEU A 113 -1.86 -1.51 8.12
N GLU A 114 -1.77 -2.61 8.88
CA GLU A 114 -2.92 -3.24 9.54
C GLU A 114 -3.56 -2.28 10.55
N GLU A 115 -2.75 -1.54 11.32
CA GLU A 115 -3.26 -0.51 12.25
C GLU A 115 -4.00 0.61 11.51
N ILE A 116 -3.45 1.11 10.40
CA ILE A 116 -4.10 2.16 9.57
C ILE A 116 -5.49 1.70 9.11
N VAL A 117 -5.58 0.47 8.60
CA VAL A 117 -6.85 -0.14 8.14
C VAL A 117 -7.84 -0.29 9.30
N ALA A 118 -7.38 -0.80 10.45
CA ALA A 118 -8.23 -1.02 11.62
C ALA A 118 -8.78 0.30 12.18
N VAL A 119 -7.94 1.34 12.26
CA VAL A 119 -8.34 2.66 12.78
C VAL A 119 -9.36 3.32 11.85
N ASP A 120 -9.19 3.26 10.53
CA ASP A 120 -10.18 3.79 9.57
C ASP A 120 -11.52 3.04 9.63
N ALA A 121 -11.48 1.70 9.74
CA ALA A 121 -12.69 0.88 9.89
C ALA A 121 -13.45 1.20 11.19
N ALA A 122 -12.74 1.52 12.27
CA ALA A 122 -13.31 1.89 13.56
C ALA A 122 -13.74 3.37 13.65
N ALA A 123 -13.37 4.22 12.69
CA ALA A 123 -13.54 5.67 12.79
C ALA A 123 -15.02 6.15 12.76
N GLY A 124 -15.95 5.33 12.27
CA GLY A 124 -17.37 5.67 12.23
C GLY A 124 -17.64 7.01 11.53
N THR A 125 -18.30 7.95 12.21
CA THR A 125 -18.58 9.29 11.67
C THR A 125 -17.37 10.21 11.59
N SER A 126 -16.23 9.82 12.20
CA SER A 126 -14.98 10.57 12.13
C SER A 126 -14.16 10.21 10.88
N ARG A 127 -14.56 9.16 10.16
CA ARG A 127 -13.91 8.74 8.90
C ARG A 127 -13.97 9.88 7.88
N THR A 128 -12.85 10.18 7.25
CA THR A 128 -12.75 11.22 6.22
C THR A 128 -12.39 10.60 4.88
N ASP A 129 -12.39 11.41 3.82
CA ASP A 129 -11.84 10.98 2.52
C ASP A 129 -10.34 10.67 2.61
N ARG A 130 -9.61 11.39 3.47
CA ARG A 130 -8.17 11.21 3.65
C ARG A 130 -7.85 9.94 4.42
N SER A 131 -8.51 9.70 5.56
CA SER A 131 -8.33 8.46 6.33
C SER A 131 -8.69 7.25 5.48
N ARG A 132 -9.80 7.34 4.74
CA ARG A 132 -10.27 6.30 3.83
C ARG A 132 -9.26 6.01 2.73
N TYR A 133 -8.66 7.05 2.15
CA TYR A 133 -7.63 6.88 1.13
C TYR A 133 -6.39 6.16 1.66
N LEU A 134 -5.88 6.56 2.82
CA LEU A 134 -4.69 5.93 3.43
C LEU A 134 -4.95 4.47 3.80
N ALA A 135 -6.13 4.17 4.34
CA ALA A 135 -6.55 2.81 4.62
C ALA A 135 -6.73 1.97 3.34
N ALA A 136 -7.29 2.53 2.27
CA ALA A 136 -7.42 1.83 0.99
C ALA A 136 -6.05 1.44 0.40
N GLN A 137 -5.08 2.36 0.43
CA GLN A 137 -3.72 2.09 -0.03
C GLN A 137 -3.01 1.04 0.84
N SER A 138 -3.17 1.15 2.16
CA SER A 138 -2.59 0.18 3.11
C SER A 138 -3.20 -1.21 2.92
N ALA A 139 -4.53 -1.28 2.77
CA ALA A 139 -5.24 -2.52 2.49
C ALA A 139 -4.81 -3.14 1.15
N LEU A 140 -4.61 -2.33 0.10
CA LEU A 140 -4.12 -2.82 -1.19
C LEU A 140 -2.78 -3.55 -1.06
N VAL A 141 -1.81 -2.96 -0.34
CA VAL A 141 -0.51 -3.60 -0.11
C VAL A 141 -0.66 -4.93 0.65
N LEU A 142 -1.50 -4.96 1.69
CA LEU A 142 -1.76 -6.18 2.45
C LEU A 142 -2.44 -7.25 1.58
N THR A 143 -3.39 -6.88 0.73
CA THR A 143 -4.08 -7.80 -0.19
C THR A 143 -3.16 -8.33 -1.29
N GLN A 144 -2.19 -7.55 -1.77
CA GLN A 144 -1.17 -8.03 -2.72
C GLN A 144 -0.35 -9.19 -2.17
N ARG A 145 -0.18 -9.30 -0.84
CA ARG A 145 0.46 -10.46 -0.21
C ARG A 145 -0.40 -11.72 -0.32
N LEU A 146 -1.73 -11.60 -0.26
CA LEU A 146 -2.65 -12.72 -0.46
C LEU A 146 -2.54 -13.26 -1.89
N TYR A 147 -2.44 -12.35 -2.88
CA TYR A 147 -2.16 -12.71 -4.26
C TYR A 147 -0.82 -13.44 -4.41
N ALA A 148 0.26 -12.92 -3.83
CA ALA A 148 1.57 -13.57 -3.87
C ALA A 148 1.53 -15.00 -3.29
N SER A 149 0.83 -15.16 -2.15
CA SER A 149 0.60 -16.47 -1.52
C SER A 149 -0.19 -17.43 -2.42
N PHE A 150 -1.16 -16.93 -3.18
CA PHE A 150 -1.93 -17.73 -4.14
C PHE A 150 -1.06 -18.17 -5.34
N VAL A 151 -0.25 -17.25 -5.88
CA VAL A 151 0.65 -17.53 -7.01
C VAL A 151 1.70 -18.57 -6.65
N GLU A 152 2.25 -18.53 -5.43
CA GLU A 152 3.30 -19.43 -4.93
C GLU A 152 2.88 -20.92 -4.91
N VAL A 153 1.58 -21.23 -4.83
CA VAL A 153 1.12 -22.62 -4.83
C VAL A 153 1.14 -23.21 -6.23
N GLU A 154 2.06 -24.14 -6.46
CA GLU A 154 2.13 -24.94 -7.68
C GLU A 154 1.13 -26.12 -7.64
N LEU A 155 0.60 -26.50 -8.80
CA LEU A 155 -0.28 -27.67 -8.94
C LEU A 155 0.55 -28.92 -9.23
N VAL A 156 0.81 -29.71 -8.20
CA VAL A 156 1.72 -30.87 -8.19
C VAL A 156 1.02 -32.12 -7.65
N GLN A 157 1.62 -33.29 -7.83
CA GLN A 157 1.07 -34.52 -7.26
C GLN A 157 1.27 -34.60 -5.73
N PRO A 158 0.26 -35.01 -4.94
CA PRO A 158 -1.09 -35.40 -5.34
C PRO A 158 -1.97 -34.19 -5.75
N PHE A 159 -2.47 -34.20 -7.00
CA PHE A 159 -3.11 -33.04 -7.63
C PHE A 159 -4.27 -32.46 -6.81
N GLU A 160 -5.18 -33.30 -6.32
CA GLU A 160 -6.35 -32.87 -5.54
C GLU A 160 -5.97 -32.03 -4.31
N GLN A 161 -4.85 -32.36 -3.64
CA GLN A 161 -4.39 -31.64 -2.46
C GLN A 161 -3.85 -30.25 -2.82
N SER A 162 -2.98 -30.17 -3.84
CA SER A 162 -2.45 -28.89 -4.32
C SER A 162 -3.54 -27.99 -4.91
N LEU A 163 -4.53 -28.57 -5.60
CA LEU A 163 -5.67 -27.85 -6.16
C LEU A 163 -6.53 -27.24 -5.06
N ALA A 164 -6.87 -28.01 -4.03
CA ALA A 164 -7.65 -27.52 -2.89
C ALA A 164 -6.94 -26.37 -2.16
N GLU A 165 -5.63 -26.48 -1.95
CA GLU A 165 -4.80 -25.40 -1.36
C GLU A 165 -4.82 -24.14 -2.26
N LYS A 166 -4.62 -24.29 -3.58
CA LYS A 166 -4.60 -23.16 -4.51
C LYS A 166 -5.96 -22.47 -4.61
N GLN A 167 -7.05 -23.24 -4.66
CA GLN A 167 -8.43 -22.72 -4.65
C GLN A 167 -8.74 -21.95 -3.37
N GLN A 168 -8.35 -22.46 -2.20
CA GLN A 168 -8.55 -21.74 -0.94
C GLN A 168 -7.83 -20.38 -0.93
N ARG A 169 -6.60 -20.33 -1.45
CA ARG A 169 -5.83 -19.08 -1.53
C ARG A 169 -6.39 -18.13 -2.59
N MET A 170 -6.87 -18.66 -3.72
CA MET A 170 -7.61 -17.92 -4.74
C MET A 170 -8.84 -17.23 -4.13
N ASP A 171 -9.68 -17.97 -3.42
CA ASP A 171 -10.89 -17.43 -2.77
C ASP A 171 -10.55 -16.32 -1.78
N THR A 172 -9.49 -16.53 -0.99
CA THR A 172 -9.01 -15.54 -0.01
C THR A 172 -8.52 -14.26 -0.69
N ALA A 173 -7.76 -14.38 -1.79
CA ALA A 173 -7.25 -13.25 -2.55
C ALA A 173 -8.38 -12.49 -3.25
N LEU A 174 -9.32 -13.20 -3.91
CA LEU A 174 -10.49 -12.61 -4.56
C LEU A 174 -11.33 -11.81 -3.55
N ALA A 175 -11.69 -12.42 -2.41
CA ALA A 175 -12.45 -11.72 -1.37
C ALA A 175 -11.73 -10.47 -0.85
N GLY A 176 -10.39 -10.53 -0.73
CA GLY A 176 -9.57 -9.38 -0.37
C GLY A 176 -9.70 -8.23 -1.36
N PHE A 177 -9.49 -8.48 -2.67
CA PHE A 177 -9.56 -7.43 -3.69
C PHE A 177 -10.99 -6.91 -3.90
N GLU A 178 -12.00 -7.77 -3.85
CA GLU A 178 -13.41 -7.36 -3.91
C GLU A 178 -13.75 -6.40 -2.75
N GLY A 179 -13.22 -6.67 -1.56
CA GLY A 179 -13.37 -5.80 -0.39
C GLY A 179 -12.79 -4.39 -0.60
N LEU A 180 -11.74 -4.24 -1.41
CA LEU A 180 -11.11 -2.94 -1.66
C LEU A 180 -12.03 -1.98 -2.42
N VAL A 181 -12.97 -2.49 -3.21
CA VAL A 181 -13.94 -1.66 -3.95
C VAL A 181 -14.81 -0.83 -3.00
N ALA A 182 -15.06 -1.31 -1.79
CA ALA A 182 -15.86 -0.61 -0.77
C ALA A 182 -15.23 0.70 -0.28
N TYR A 183 -13.93 0.92 -0.50
CA TYR A 183 -13.27 2.19 -0.19
C TYR A 183 -13.64 3.31 -1.18
N ALA A 184 -14.15 2.98 -2.38
CA ALA A 184 -14.47 3.93 -3.43
C ALA A 184 -13.30 4.87 -3.79
N VAL A 185 -12.07 4.35 -3.77
CA VAL A 185 -10.85 5.06 -4.16
C VAL A 185 -10.45 4.59 -5.55
N GLY A 186 -10.51 5.48 -6.55
CA GLY A 186 -10.36 5.13 -7.96
C GLY A 186 -9.11 4.31 -8.27
N ASP A 187 -7.94 4.75 -7.79
CA ASP A 187 -6.69 4.04 -8.05
C ASP A 187 -6.67 2.62 -7.45
N VAL A 188 -7.23 2.48 -6.25
CA VAL A 188 -7.33 1.19 -5.55
C VAL A 188 -8.37 0.29 -6.22
N THR A 189 -9.49 0.83 -6.70
CA THR A 189 -10.47 0.08 -7.50
C THR A 189 -9.81 -0.46 -8.77
N ALA A 190 -9.06 0.37 -9.50
CA ALA A 190 -8.37 -0.09 -10.72
C ALA A 190 -7.30 -1.15 -10.42
N ALA A 191 -6.58 -1.04 -9.30
CA ALA A 191 -5.65 -2.05 -8.85
C ALA A 191 -6.36 -3.37 -8.50
N ALA A 192 -7.45 -3.30 -7.73
CA ALA A 192 -8.25 -4.46 -7.35
C ALA A 192 -8.81 -5.19 -8.58
N THR A 193 -9.40 -4.47 -9.53
CA THR A 193 -9.91 -5.06 -10.77
C THR A 193 -8.79 -5.70 -11.60
N PHE A 194 -7.61 -5.07 -11.67
CA PHE A 194 -6.43 -5.69 -12.30
C PHE A 194 -6.06 -7.02 -11.63
N TYR A 195 -5.92 -7.06 -10.31
CA TYR A 195 -5.51 -8.28 -9.61
C TYR A 195 -6.58 -9.38 -9.63
N ILE A 196 -7.86 -9.06 -9.62
CA ILE A 196 -8.93 -10.07 -9.80
C ILE A 196 -8.76 -10.76 -11.15
N ALA A 197 -8.48 -10.00 -12.21
CA ALA A 197 -8.22 -10.56 -13.53
C ALA A 197 -6.95 -11.42 -13.55
N GLU A 198 -5.86 -10.97 -12.91
CA GLU A 198 -4.62 -11.74 -12.81
C GLU A 198 -4.79 -13.03 -11.99
N ILE A 199 -5.64 -13.04 -10.95
CA ILE A 199 -5.97 -14.26 -10.20
C ILE A 199 -6.62 -15.31 -11.12
N TYR A 200 -7.61 -14.91 -11.92
CA TYR A 200 -8.23 -15.82 -12.88
C TYR A 200 -7.24 -16.32 -13.94
N PHE A 201 -6.42 -15.41 -14.48
CA PHE A 201 -5.41 -15.75 -15.47
C PHE A 201 -4.38 -16.74 -14.92
N ASP A 202 -3.81 -16.46 -13.74
CA ASP A 202 -2.79 -17.33 -13.14
C ASP A 202 -3.34 -18.69 -12.72
N PHE A 203 -4.62 -18.76 -12.34
CA PHE A 203 -5.26 -20.04 -12.06
C PHE A 203 -5.41 -20.87 -13.35
N SER A 204 -5.87 -20.25 -14.44
CA SER A 204 -5.92 -20.88 -15.77
C SER A 204 -4.54 -21.40 -16.21
N ALA A 205 -3.52 -20.55 -16.13
CA ALA A 205 -2.16 -20.89 -16.47
C ALA A 205 -1.60 -22.02 -15.59
N ALA A 206 -1.91 -22.03 -14.30
CA ALA A 206 -1.48 -23.09 -13.38
C ALA A 206 -2.11 -24.44 -13.72
N LEU A 207 -3.40 -24.49 -14.11
CA LEU A 207 -4.04 -25.72 -14.56
C LEU A 207 -3.33 -26.32 -15.77
N LEU A 208 -3.03 -25.49 -16.78
CA LEU A 208 -2.30 -25.92 -17.99
C LEU A 208 -0.85 -26.34 -17.68
N ALA A 209 -0.21 -25.69 -16.71
CA ALA A 209 1.17 -25.97 -16.30
C ALA A 209 1.29 -27.10 -15.26
N SER A 210 0.18 -27.63 -14.75
CA SER A 210 0.16 -28.60 -13.64
C SER A 210 0.93 -29.89 -13.92
N GLU A 211 1.41 -30.57 -12.88
CA GLU A 211 2.15 -31.82 -13.02
C GLU A 211 1.27 -32.96 -13.54
N ARG A 212 1.71 -33.60 -14.63
CA ARG A 212 1.01 -34.75 -15.24
C ARG A 212 1.27 -36.02 -14.43
N PRO A 213 0.26 -36.87 -14.18
CA PRO A 213 0.49 -38.17 -13.55
C PRO A 213 1.43 -39.05 -14.39
N THR A 214 2.38 -39.72 -13.74
CA THR A 214 3.45 -40.49 -14.41
C THR A 214 3.03 -41.91 -14.79
N ASP A 215 1.87 -42.37 -14.34
CA ASP A 215 1.31 -43.70 -14.52
C ASP A 215 0.24 -43.78 -15.62
N LEU A 216 0.02 -42.71 -16.37
CA LEU A 216 -0.94 -42.68 -17.49
C LEU A 216 -0.33 -43.23 -18.78
N GLU A 217 -1.12 -44.06 -19.47
CA GLU A 217 -0.83 -44.47 -20.84
C GLU A 217 -0.97 -43.27 -21.81
N PRO A 218 -0.24 -43.24 -22.93
CA PRO A 218 -0.19 -42.06 -23.81
C PRO A 218 -1.54 -41.55 -24.30
N ALA A 219 -2.51 -42.44 -24.59
CA ALA A 219 -3.85 -42.02 -25.03
C ALA A 219 -4.64 -41.34 -23.90
N THR A 220 -4.53 -41.84 -22.67
CA THR A 220 -5.19 -41.27 -21.49
C THR A 220 -4.52 -39.96 -21.07
N LEU A 221 -3.21 -39.81 -21.28
CA LEU A 221 -2.52 -38.54 -21.03
C LEU A 221 -3.08 -37.41 -21.91
N VAL A 222 -3.37 -37.69 -23.19
CA VAL A 222 -4.00 -36.70 -24.08
C VAL A 222 -5.41 -36.33 -23.61
N GLU A 223 -6.21 -37.30 -23.18
CA GLU A 223 -7.55 -37.04 -22.62
C GLU A 223 -7.46 -36.19 -21.34
N TYR A 224 -6.47 -36.44 -20.50
CA TYR A 224 -6.20 -35.65 -19.29
C TYR A 224 -5.78 -34.21 -19.62
N GLU A 225 -4.88 -34.02 -20.60
CA GLU A 225 -4.46 -32.69 -21.04
C GLU A 225 -5.63 -31.90 -21.65
N LEU A 226 -6.48 -32.54 -22.46
CA LEU A 226 -7.69 -31.91 -22.98
C LEU A 226 -8.65 -31.49 -21.87
N ALA A 227 -8.84 -32.33 -20.85
CA ALA A 227 -9.68 -31.98 -19.70
C ALA A 227 -9.12 -30.76 -18.94
N LEU A 228 -7.80 -30.66 -18.78
CA LEU A 228 -7.18 -29.47 -18.19
C LEU A 228 -7.41 -28.21 -19.03
N GLU A 229 -7.34 -28.31 -20.36
CA GLU A 229 -7.65 -27.19 -21.27
C GLU A 229 -9.12 -26.74 -21.14
N GLU A 230 -10.05 -27.70 -21.11
CA GLU A 230 -11.48 -27.43 -20.94
C GLU A 230 -11.79 -26.74 -19.60
N GLU A 231 -11.12 -27.15 -18.52
CA GLU A 231 -11.27 -26.55 -17.19
C GLU A 231 -10.56 -25.18 -17.07
N ALA A 232 -9.44 -24.98 -17.76
CA ALA A 232 -8.69 -23.72 -17.72
C ALA A 232 -9.36 -22.59 -18.53
N PHE A 233 -10.07 -22.94 -19.60
CA PHE A 233 -10.65 -21.98 -20.54
C PHE A 233 -11.62 -20.96 -19.90
N PRO A 234 -12.59 -21.34 -19.04
CA PRO A 234 -13.48 -20.37 -18.39
C PRO A 234 -12.75 -19.30 -17.59
N PHE A 235 -11.64 -19.65 -16.94
CA PHE A 235 -10.86 -18.71 -16.14
C PHE A 235 -10.07 -17.73 -17.01
N GLU A 236 -9.57 -18.16 -18.18
CA GLU A 236 -8.95 -17.24 -19.14
C GLU A 236 -9.98 -16.22 -19.66
N GLU A 237 -11.18 -16.67 -20.02
CA GLU A 237 -12.26 -15.78 -20.47
C GLU A 237 -12.65 -14.78 -19.37
N GLN A 238 -12.78 -15.23 -18.11
CA GLN A 238 -13.04 -14.33 -16.99
C GLN A 238 -11.93 -13.30 -16.80
N ALA A 239 -10.66 -13.70 -16.91
CA ALA A 239 -9.54 -12.78 -16.83
C ALA A 239 -9.62 -11.70 -17.91
N ILE A 240 -9.92 -12.09 -19.15
CA ILE A 240 -10.11 -11.15 -20.27
C ILE A 240 -11.24 -10.17 -19.95
N GLU A 241 -12.43 -10.65 -19.57
CA GLU A 241 -13.58 -9.81 -19.25
C GLU A 241 -13.28 -8.79 -18.12
N VAL A 242 -12.57 -9.23 -17.07
CA VAL A 242 -12.23 -8.35 -15.95
C VAL A 242 -11.15 -7.33 -16.35
N HIS A 243 -10.14 -7.71 -17.14
CA HIS A 243 -9.21 -6.72 -17.69
C HIS A 243 -9.89 -5.72 -18.62
N GLU A 244 -10.86 -6.15 -19.45
CA GLU A 244 -11.67 -5.25 -20.27
C GLU A 244 -12.42 -4.26 -19.39
N THR A 245 -13.07 -4.75 -18.32
CA THR A 245 -13.75 -3.91 -17.33
C THR A 245 -12.80 -2.86 -16.72
N ASN A 246 -11.57 -3.25 -16.36
CA ASN A 246 -10.58 -2.30 -15.85
C ASN A 246 -10.19 -1.26 -16.91
N PHE A 247 -9.99 -1.69 -18.15
CA PHE A 247 -9.66 -0.80 -19.26
C PHE A 247 -10.77 0.20 -19.56
N GLU A 248 -12.04 -0.16 -19.34
CA GLU A 248 -13.17 0.76 -19.51
C GLU A 248 -13.17 1.94 -18.54
N LEU A 249 -12.42 1.89 -17.43
CA LEU A 249 -12.27 3.01 -16.49
C LEU A 249 -11.68 4.27 -17.14
N VAL A 250 -10.98 4.14 -18.28
CA VAL A 250 -10.53 5.29 -19.09
C VAL A 250 -11.70 6.18 -19.51
N ARG A 251 -12.88 5.61 -19.76
CA ARG A 251 -14.09 6.37 -20.12
C ARG A 251 -14.56 7.29 -18.99
N SER A 252 -14.24 6.93 -17.74
CA SER A 252 -14.53 7.71 -16.54
C SER A 252 -13.41 8.69 -16.18
N GLY A 253 -12.38 8.83 -17.04
CA GLY A 253 -11.22 9.70 -16.82
C GLY A 253 -10.15 9.10 -15.91
N LEU A 254 -10.28 7.83 -15.52
CA LEU A 254 -9.31 7.13 -14.69
C LEU A 254 -8.35 6.34 -15.60
N TYR A 255 -7.17 6.90 -15.84
CA TYR A 255 -6.07 6.22 -16.52
C TYR A 255 -4.82 6.28 -15.65
N ASN A 256 -4.51 5.15 -15.02
CA ASN A 256 -3.36 4.98 -14.14
C ASN A 256 -2.55 3.73 -14.55
N GLU A 257 -1.55 3.37 -13.75
CA GLU A 257 -0.68 2.24 -14.08
C GLU A 257 -1.42 0.89 -14.15
N TRP A 258 -2.49 0.69 -13.38
CA TRP A 258 -3.22 -0.59 -13.32
C TRP A 258 -4.11 -0.77 -14.55
N VAL A 259 -4.75 0.31 -14.99
CA VAL A 259 -5.47 0.34 -16.27
C VAL A 259 -4.51 0.08 -17.44
N ARG A 260 -3.31 0.66 -17.41
CA ARG A 260 -2.26 0.37 -18.41
C ARG A 260 -1.83 -1.10 -18.38
N LYS A 261 -1.58 -1.68 -17.19
CA LYS A 261 -1.22 -3.11 -17.05
C LYS A 261 -2.33 -4.04 -17.57
N SER A 262 -3.60 -3.72 -17.35
CA SER A 262 -4.71 -4.48 -17.96
C SER A 262 -4.69 -4.41 -19.48
N LEU A 263 -4.44 -3.24 -20.08
CA LEU A 263 -4.32 -3.12 -21.54
C LEU A 263 -3.13 -3.92 -22.09
N GLU A 264 -2.00 -3.91 -21.39
CA GLU A 264 -0.82 -4.72 -21.74
C GLU A 264 -1.14 -6.21 -21.73
N ARG A 265 -1.84 -6.69 -20.69
CA ARG A 265 -2.30 -8.09 -20.63
C ARG A 265 -3.27 -8.41 -21.76
N LEU A 266 -4.26 -7.56 -22.02
CA LEU A 266 -5.22 -7.75 -23.12
C LEU A 266 -4.54 -7.79 -24.49
N ALA A 267 -3.45 -7.04 -24.70
CA ALA A 267 -2.68 -7.10 -25.94
C ALA A 267 -1.97 -8.45 -26.14
N VAL A 268 -1.65 -9.16 -25.05
CA VAL A 268 -1.09 -10.53 -25.10
C VAL A 268 -2.19 -11.56 -25.32
N LEU A 269 -3.28 -11.50 -24.57
CA LEU A 269 -4.38 -12.47 -24.63
C LEU A 269 -5.20 -12.36 -25.93
N MET A 270 -5.43 -11.12 -26.38
CA MET A 270 -6.31 -10.81 -27.51
C MET A 270 -5.63 -9.86 -28.50
N PRO A 271 -4.49 -10.26 -29.11
CA PRO A 271 -3.63 -9.37 -29.90
C PRO A 271 -4.36 -8.76 -31.10
N GLY A 272 -5.25 -9.51 -31.76
CA GLY A 272 -6.03 -9.01 -32.89
C GLY A 272 -6.95 -7.83 -32.52
N ARG A 273 -7.37 -7.73 -31.24
CA ARG A 273 -8.24 -6.67 -30.74
C ARG A 273 -7.42 -5.52 -30.14
N TYR A 274 -6.39 -5.82 -29.36
CA TYR A 274 -5.72 -4.85 -28.49
C TYR A 274 -4.27 -4.51 -28.85
N ALA A 275 -3.54 -5.34 -29.60
CA ALA A 275 -2.16 -5.06 -30.03
C ALA A 275 -2.09 -4.12 -31.25
N LYS A 276 -2.89 -3.04 -31.25
CA LYS A 276 -2.90 -2.04 -32.33
C LYS A 276 -1.86 -0.97 -32.03
N THR A 277 -0.81 -0.89 -32.83
CA THR A 277 0.13 0.23 -32.79
C THR A 277 -0.62 1.52 -33.16
N GLU A 278 -0.63 2.53 -32.28
CA GLU A 278 -1.11 3.85 -32.67
C GLU A 278 -0.23 4.38 -33.81
N ILE A 279 -0.81 4.53 -35.00
CA ILE A 279 -0.21 5.35 -36.03
C ILE A 279 -0.37 6.79 -35.55
N SER A 280 0.69 7.36 -34.98
CA SER A 280 0.79 8.80 -34.77
C SER A 280 0.55 9.47 -36.13
N THR A 281 -0.62 10.04 -36.33
CA THR A 281 -0.86 10.96 -37.44
C THR A 281 0.00 12.18 -37.15
N GLY A 282 1.13 12.24 -37.85
CA GLY A 282 2.12 13.29 -37.72
C GLY A 282 1.49 14.67 -37.69
N PHE A 283 2.04 15.50 -36.80
CA PHE A 283 1.83 16.92 -36.64
C PHE A 283 1.34 17.60 -37.94
N ILE A 284 0.06 18.01 -37.99
CA ILE A 284 -0.40 18.92 -39.04
C ILE A 284 0.16 20.29 -38.68
N GLY A 285 1.32 20.61 -39.24
CA GLY A 285 1.84 21.97 -39.24
C GLY A 285 0.86 22.87 -39.98
N ALA A 286 0.27 23.82 -39.26
CA ALA A 286 -0.51 24.90 -39.88
C ALA A 286 0.41 25.72 -40.79
N ILE A 287 -0.02 25.90 -42.05
CA ILE A 287 0.56 26.86 -43.00
C ILE A 287 -0.17 28.19 -42.81
#